data_AF-A0A943NCT7-F1
#
_entry.id   AF-A0A943NCT7-F1
#
_cell.length_a   1.000
_cell.length_b   1.000
_cell.length_c   1.000
_cell.angle_alpha   90.00
_cell.angle_beta   90.00
_cell.angle_gamma   90.00
#
_symmetry.space_group_name_H-M   'P 1'
#
loop_
_entity.id
_entity.type
_entity.pdbx_description
1 polymer ?
#
loop_
_entity_poly.entity_id
_entity_poly.type
_entity_poly.pdbx_seq_one_letter_code
_entity_poly.pdbx_strand_id
1 'polypeptide(L)'
;MNVTLYEAIMTGYALAAAQNGNAYMLRVDGDAVSVIEKGAYIAAVIRGGENLMDASYSESGENITNQVAIYDTSGKLKQTVTGDTTMGVMREIIIESSSRAESIAAANEMIRKNALKRNATVTNVGNAECISGNAVFVYEPFTGLYGKFYIASDVHTWRNGLYTN
;
A
#
# COMPACT_ATOMS: atom_id res chain seq x y z
N MET A 1 27.45 5.97 9.39
CA MET A 1 26.31 6.03 8.46
C MET A 1 25.59 7.34 8.72
N ASN A 2 25.34 8.13 7.68
CA ASN A 2 24.65 9.42 7.80
C ASN A 2 23.18 9.18 7.46
N VAL A 3 22.34 8.99 8.47
CA VAL A 3 20.90 8.76 8.32
C VAL A 3 20.23 10.14 8.36
N THR A 4 19.40 10.43 7.36
CA THR A 4 18.63 11.68 7.32
C THR A 4 17.54 11.68 8.40
N LEU A 5 17.10 12.87 8.84
CA LEU A 5 16.00 12.98 9.78
C LEU A 5 14.71 12.31 9.24
N TYR A 6 14.47 12.41 7.93
CA TYR A 6 13.38 11.72 7.26
C TYR A 6 13.46 10.19 7.46
N GLU A 7 14.61 9.59 7.16
CA GLU A 7 14.81 8.15 7.31
C GLU A 7 14.67 7.71 8.76
N ALA A 8 15.20 8.49 9.71
CA ALA A 8 15.07 8.19 11.14
C ALA A 8 13.59 8.16 11.58
N ILE A 9 12.80 9.18 11.20
CA ILE A 9 11.36 9.25 11.51
C ILE A 9 10.62 8.09 10.85
N MET A 10 10.80 7.90 9.54
CA MET A 10 10.07 6.86 8.80
C MET A 10 10.47 5.45 9.23
N THR A 11 11.69 5.23 9.72
CA THR A 11 12.09 3.95 10.32
C THR A 11 11.28 3.65 11.59
N GLY A 12 11.09 4.64 12.46
CA GLY A 12 10.24 4.48 13.65
C GLY A 12 8.80 4.08 13.28
N TYR A 13 8.22 4.72 12.26
CA TYR A 13 6.88 4.38 11.79
C TYR A 13 6.80 3.06 11.00
N ALA A 14 7.90 2.62 10.36
CA ALA A 14 7.98 1.28 9.78
C ALA A 14 7.93 0.19 10.86
N LEU A 15 8.58 0.42 12.01
CA LEU A 15 8.49 -0.49 13.16
C LEU A 15 7.07 -0.51 13.76
N ALA A 16 6.40 0.66 13.85
CA ALA A 16 5.01 0.73 14.28
C ALA A 16 4.08 -0.04 13.32
N ALA A 17 4.24 0.18 12.01
CA ALA A 17 3.51 -0.52 10.95
C ALA A 17 3.71 -2.05 11.02
N ALA A 18 4.92 -2.51 11.36
CA ALA A 18 5.19 -3.94 11.54
C ALA A 18 4.39 -4.55 12.70
N GLN A 19 4.07 -3.76 13.73
CA GLN A 19 3.33 -4.20 14.92
C GLN A 19 1.81 -4.12 14.74
N ASN A 20 1.29 -3.06 14.14
CA ASN A 20 -0.16 -2.82 14.05
C ASN A 20 -0.77 -3.03 12.65
N GLY A 21 0.06 -3.11 11.60
CA GLY A 21 -0.37 -3.25 10.22
C GLY A 21 -0.80 -1.95 9.52
N ASN A 22 -0.76 -0.81 10.20
CA ASN A 22 -1.15 0.49 9.65
C ASN A 22 -0.01 1.08 8.80
N ALA A 23 -0.35 1.81 7.74
CA ALA A 23 0.62 2.49 6.89
C ALA A 23 0.70 3.97 7.26
N TYR A 24 1.91 4.52 7.31
CA TYR A 24 2.15 5.91 7.71
C TYR A 24 2.86 6.70 6.60
N MET A 25 2.68 8.02 6.61
CA MET A 25 3.46 8.93 5.77
C MET A 25 3.70 10.26 6.45
N LEU A 26 4.84 10.86 6.15
CA LEU A 26 5.09 12.28 6.41
C LEU A 26 4.22 13.12 5.46
N ARG A 27 3.57 14.15 6.00
CA ARG A 27 2.78 15.12 5.26
C ARG A 27 3.21 16.53 5.64
N VAL A 28 3.25 17.41 4.63
CA VAL A 28 3.44 18.84 4.84
C VAL A 28 2.06 19.49 4.77
N ASP A 29 1.66 20.11 5.87
CA ASP A 29 0.39 20.81 6.04
C ASP A 29 0.68 22.29 6.23
N GLY A 30 0.76 23.04 5.12
CA GLY A 30 1.18 24.44 5.15
C GLY A 30 2.65 24.58 5.59
N ASP A 31 2.87 25.18 6.75
CA ASP A 31 4.19 25.37 7.37
C ASP A 31 4.57 24.27 8.38
N ALA A 32 3.66 23.33 8.64
CA ALA A 32 3.89 22.22 9.57
C ALA A 32 4.23 20.92 8.83
N VAL A 33 5.03 20.09 9.49
CA VAL A 33 5.29 18.70 9.08
C VAL A 33 4.65 17.77 10.10
N SER A 34 3.81 16.86 9.64
CA SER A 34 3.09 15.89 10.45
C SER A 34 3.36 14.46 9.95
N VAL A 35 3.18 13.46 10.80
CA VAL A 35 3.08 12.07 10.37
C VAL A 35 1.63 11.63 10.54
N ILE A 36 1.04 11.13 9.45
CA ILE A 36 -0.35 10.69 9.42
C ILE A 36 -0.42 9.18 9.15
N GLU A 37 -1.50 8.56 9.60
CA GLU A 37 -1.91 7.24 9.15
C GLU A 37 -2.64 7.36 7.80
N LYS A 38 -2.16 6.63 6.79
CA LYS A 38 -2.70 6.66 5.43
C LYS A 38 -4.12 6.10 5.42
N GLY A 39 -5.03 6.86 4.83
CA GLY A 39 -6.43 6.50 4.67
C GLY A 39 -7.26 6.56 5.96
N ALA A 40 -6.73 7.16 7.03
CA ALA A 40 -7.50 7.40 8.25
C ALA A 40 -8.65 8.38 8.00
N TYR A 41 -8.37 9.49 7.30
CA TYR A 41 -9.38 10.48 6.92
C TYR A 41 -10.02 10.12 5.57
N ILE A 42 -11.35 10.13 5.50
CA ILE A 42 -12.10 9.81 4.28
C ILE A 42 -12.61 11.12 3.68
N ALA A 43 -12.05 11.51 2.54
CA ALA A 43 -12.34 12.76 1.85
C ALA A 43 -13.61 12.70 1.01
N ALA A 44 -13.87 11.56 0.35
CA ALA A 44 -14.99 11.47 -0.59
C ALA A 44 -15.51 10.05 -0.79
N VAL A 45 -16.73 9.99 -1.34
CA VAL A 45 -17.27 8.81 -2.01
C VAL A 45 -17.36 9.14 -3.51
N ILE A 46 -16.70 8.34 -4.35
CA ILE A 46 -16.62 8.50 -5.79
C ILE A 46 -17.47 7.41 -6.44
N ARG A 47 -18.50 7.77 -7.20
CA ARG A 47 -19.48 6.83 -7.77
C ARG A 47 -19.74 7.09 -9.26
N GLY A 48 -19.81 6.00 -10.02
CA GLY A 48 -20.29 6.03 -11.41
C GLY A 48 -21.70 6.60 -11.52
N GLY A 49 -21.91 7.51 -12.49
CA GLY A 49 -23.18 8.21 -12.69
C GLY A 49 -23.40 9.42 -11.75
N GLU A 50 -22.50 9.67 -10.81
CA GLU A 50 -22.50 10.84 -9.94
C GLU A 50 -21.29 11.73 -10.23
N ASN A 51 -20.23 11.61 -9.42
CA ASN A 51 -19.03 12.45 -9.50
C ASN A 51 -17.85 11.77 -10.21
N LEU A 52 -17.91 10.47 -10.50
CA LEU A 52 -16.87 9.76 -11.25
C LEU A 52 -16.97 10.07 -12.75
N MET A 53 -15.86 10.48 -13.35
CA MET A 53 -15.76 10.80 -14.78
C MET A 53 -15.04 9.72 -15.57
N ASP A 54 -13.93 9.20 -15.03
CA ASP A 54 -13.14 8.13 -15.64
C ASP A 54 -12.46 7.29 -14.55
N ALA A 55 -12.24 6.01 -14.83
CA ALA A 55 -11.49 5.13 -13.96
C ALA A 55 -10.68 4.13 -14.79
N SER A 56 -9.43 3.93 -14.38
CA SER A 56 -8.58 2.87 -14.88
C SER A 56 -8.04 2.05 -13.72
N TYR A 57 -7.91 0.75 -13.96
CA TYR A 57 -7.42 -0.22 -12.99
C TYR A 57 -6.32 -1.06 -13.61
N SER A 58 -5.25 -1.30 -12.85
CA SER A 58 -4.13 -2.13 -13.25
C SER A 58 -3.69 -3.04 -12.11
N GLU A 59 -3.27 -4.25 -12.48
CA GLU A 59 -2.62 -5.20 -11.58
C GLU A 59 -1.23 -5.52 -12.10
N SER A 60 -0.24 -5.59 -11.21
CA SER A 60 1.12 -6.02 -11.52
C SER A 60 1.53 -7.15 -10.58
N GLY A 61 1.89 -8.28 -11.20
CA GLY A 61 2.37 -9.48 -10.52
C GLY A 61 3.86 -9.75 -10.70
N GLU A 62 4.63 -8.79 -11.19
CA GLU A 62 6.03 -8.99 -11.61
C GLU A 62 6.94 -9.53 -10.50
N ASN A 63 6.70 -9.12 -9.25
CA ASN A 63 7.52 -9.48 -8.11
C ASN A 63 6.72 -10.27 -7.06
N ILE A 64 5.74 -11.08 -7.47
CA ILE A 64 4.92 -11.80 -6.48
C ILE A 64 5.76 -12.83 -5.73
N THR A 65 5.68 -12.79 -4.41
CA THR A 65 6.12 -13.87 -3.52
C THR A 65 4.96 -14.21 -2.62
N ASN A 66 4.38 -15.40 -2.77
CA ASN A 66 3.29 -15.85 -1.91
C ASN A 66 3.64 -17.10 -1.10
N GLN A 67 4.88 -17.56 -1.19
CA GLN A 67 5.38 -18.61 -0.34
C GLN A 67 6.86 -18.40 -0.03
N VAL A 68 7.25 -18.64 1.22
CA VAL A 68 8.64 -18.57 1.65
C VAL A 68 8.99 -19.83 2.40
N ALA A 69 9.99 -20.56 1.92
CA ALA A 69 10.52 -21.75 2.56
C ALA A 69 11.74 -21.39 3.41
N ILE A 70 11.71 -21.76 4.68
CA ILE A 70 12.74 -21.45 5.68
C ILE A 70 13.57 -22.71 5.89
N TYR A 71 14.86 -22.65 5.58
CA TYR A 71 15.82 -23.74 5.77
C TYR A 71 16.82 -23.39 6.86
N ASP A 72 17.32 -24.39 7.59
CA ASP A 72 18.49 -24.17 8.45
C ASP A 72 19.79 -24.11 7.62
N THR A 73 20.89 -23.77 8.28
CA THR A 73 22.23 -23.69 7.68
C THR A 73 22.74 -25.03 7.16
N SER A 74 22.12 -26.15 7.56
CA SER A 74 22.42 -27.50 7.08
C SER A 74 21.57 -27.89 5.85
N GLY A 75 20.72 -26.99 5.36
CA GLY A 75 19.85 -27.23 4.20
C GLY A 75 18.60 -28.04 4.52
N LYS A 76 18.22 -28.19 5.79
CA LYS A 76 16.98 -28.87 6.18
C LYS A 76 15.83 -27.87 6.26
N LEU A 77 14.71 -28.20 5.60
CA LEU A 77 13.49 -27.40 5.67
C LEU A 77 12.95 -27.38 7.10
N LYS A 78 12.75 -26.18 7.64
CA LYS A 78 12.22 -25.94 8.99
C LYS A 78 10.76 -25.58 8.95
N GLN A 79 10.37 -24.70 8.03
CA GLN A 79 9.01 -24.19 7.94
C GLN A 79 8.72 -23.63 6.55
N THR A 80 7.45 -23.52 6.20
CA THR A 80 6.99 -22.77 5.03
C THR A 80 5.91 -21.79 5.47
N VAL A 81 6.07 -20.52 5.11
CA VAL A 81 5.05 -19.49 5.27
C VAL A 81 4.35 -19.33 3.93
N THR A 82 3.02 -19.41 3.91
CA THR A 82 2.22 -19.36 2.68
C THR A 82 1.16 -18.27 2.82
N GLY A 83 1.09 -17.38 1.83
CA GLY A 83 0.05 -16.38 1.65
C GLY A 83 -1.03 -16.85 0.69
N ASP A 84 -1.58 -15.94 -0.10
CA ASP A 84 -2.60 -16.25 -1.11
C ASP A 84 -2.00 -16.96 -2.33
N THR A 85 -2.40 -18.20 -2.58
CA THR A 85 -1.93 -19.03 -3.70
C THR A 85 -2.95 -19.15 -4.84
N THR A 86 -3.98 -18.29 -4.86
CA THR A 86 -5.02 -18.31 -5.91
C THR A 86 -4.43 -18.16 -7.32
N MET A 87 -3.31 -17.44 -7.46
CA MET A 87 -2.60 -17.22 -8.72
C MET A 87 -1.45 -18.21 -8.96
N GLY A 88 -1.41 -19.34 -8.24
CA GLY A 88 -0.29 -20.28 -8.25
C GLY A 88 0.70 -20.01 -7.11
N VAL A 89 1.83 -20.74 -7.09
CA VAL A 89 2.85 -20.62 -6.04
C VAL A 89 4.11 -19.99 -6.62
N MET A 90 4.48 -18.83 -6.08
CA MET A 90 5.74 -18.14 -6.34
C MET A 90 6.55 -18.15 -5.05
N ARG A 91 7.51 -19.07 -5.01
CA ARG A 91 8.26 -19.42 -3.80
C ARG A 91 9.63 -18.78 -3.77
N GLU A 92 9.95 -18.17 -2.63
CA GLU A 92 11.29 -17.75 -2.25
C GLU A 92 11.88 -18.62 -1.13
N ILE A 93 13.19 -18.56 -0.97
CA ILE A 93 13.93 -19.29 0.06
C ILE A 93 14.63 -18.31 1.00
N ILE A 94 14.54 -18.56 2.30
CA ILE A 94 15.38 -17.92 3.30
C ILE A 94 16.14 -18.96 4.12
N ILE A 95 17.39 -18.65 4.45
CA ILE A 95 18.15 -19.39 5.45
C ILE A 95 17.88 -18.77 6.81
N GLU A 96 17.56 -19.62 7.80
CA GLU A 96 17.22 -19.22 9.16
C GLU A 96 18.34 -18.36 9.77
N SER A 97 17.97 -17.19 10.31
CA SER A 97 18.88 -16.32 11.07
C SER A 97 19.13 -16.86 12.48
N SER A 98 19.71 -16.05 13.36
CA SER A 98 19.88 -16.35 14.79
C SER A 98 18.57 -16.73 15.50
N SER A 99 17.41 -16.34 14.97
CA SER A 99 16.10 -16.64 15.52
C SER A 99 15.11 -17.07 14.44
N ARG A 100 14.43 -18.20 14.66
CA ARG A 100 13.32 -18.65 13.80
C ARG A 100 12.20 -17.62 13.73
N ALA A 101 11.92 -16.93 14.84
CA ALA A 101 10.84 -15.94 14.90
C ALA A 101 11.13 -14.74 13.97
N GLU A 102 12.38 -14.30 13.91
CA GLU A 102 12.82 -13.24 12.98
C GLU A 102 12.69 -13.69 11.53
N SER A 103 13.08 -14.94 11.23
CA SER A 103 12.94 -15.52 9.88
C SER A 103 11.48 -15.61 9.44
N ILE A 104 10.57 -15.98 10.35
CA ILE A 104 9.13 -15.99 10.09
C ILE A 104 8.60 -14.55 9.89
N ALA A 105 9.06 -13.57 10.67
CA ALA A 105 8.67 -12.18 10.51
C ALA A 105 9.12 -11.63 9.14
N ALA A 106 10.36 -11.90 8.75
CA ALA A 106 10.92 -11.54 7.45
C ALA A 106 10.16 -12.21 6.28
N ALA A 107 9.81 -13.49 6.42
CA ALA A 107 8.99 -14.20 5.43
C ALA A 107 7.59 -13.56 5.26
N ASN A 108 6.91 -13.23 6.37
CA ASN A 108 5.63 -12.55 6.32
C ASN A 108 5.74 -11.14 5.72
N GLU A 109 6.80 -10.39 6.05
CA GLU A 109 7.06 -9.09 5.46
C GLU A 109 7.33 -9.17 3.96
N MET A 110 8.12 -10.16 3.51
CA MET A 110 8.37 -10.42 2.09
C MET A 110 7.06 -10.69 1.36
N ILE A 111 6.23 -11.63 1.85
CA ILE A 111 4.93 -11.93 1.24
C ILE A 111 4.03 -10.69 1.18
N ARG A 112 4.02 -9.86 2.22
CA ARG A 112 3.23 -8.60 2.24
C ARG A 112 3.74 -7.57 1.23
N LYS A 113 5.05 -7.37 1.13
CA LYS A 113 5.67 -6.38 0.21
C LYS A 113 5.58 -6.82 -1.26
N ASN A 114 5.69 -8.11 -1.47
CA ASN A 114 5.67 -8.78 -2.76
C ASN A 114 4.29 -9.38 -3.05
N ALA A 115 3.22 -8.78 -2.53
CA ALA A 115 1.87 -9.14 -2.92
C ALA A 115 1.57 -8.60 -4.33
N LEU A 116 0.51 -9.13 -4.96
CA LEU A 116 -0.05 -8.57 -6.19
C LEU A 116 -0.34 -7.08 -5.98
N LYS A 117 0.30 -6.22 -6.79
CA LYS A 117 0.12 -4.78 -6.69
C LYS A 117 -1.06 -4.36 -7.53
N ARG A 118 -1.99 -3.62 -6.93
CA ARG A 118 -3.20 -3.12 -7.58
C ARG A 118 -3.18 -1.60 -7.52
N ASN A 119 -3.28 -0.95 -8.66
CA ASN A 119 -3.34 0.50 -8.76
C ASN A 119 -4.62 0.91 -9.49
N ALA A 120 -5.25 1.98 -9.01
CA ALA A 120 -6.36 2.60 -9.67
C ALA A 120 -6.06 4.10 -9.86
N THR A 121 -6.49 4.62 -11.00
CA THR A 121 -6.52 6.06 -11.25
C THR A 121 -7.96 6.43 -11.55
N VAL A 122 -8.49 7.40 -10.81
CA VAL A 122 -9.85 7.90 -10.97
C VAL A 122 -9.78 9.39 -11.28
N THR A 123 -10.62 9.84 -12.20
CA THR A 123 -10.88 11.25 -12.45
C THR A 123 -12.30 11.55 -11.99
N ASN A 124 -12.47 12.58 -11.16
CA ASN A 124 -13.77 12.92 -10.59
C ASN A 124 -14.00 14.44 -10.52
N VAL A 125 -15.25 14.82 -10.33
CA VAL A 125 -15.62 16.21 -9.97
C VAL A 125 -14.91 16.56 -8.66
N GLY A 126 -14.20 17.69 -8.68
CA GLY A 126 -13.16 17.98 -7.70
C GLY A 126 -13.66 18.13 -6.25
N ASN A 127 -12.90 17.57 -5.32
CA ASN A 127 -12.97 17.80 -3.89
C ASN A 127 -11.54 18.14 -3.38
N ALA A 128 -11.39 19.29 -2.71
CA ALA A 128 -10.09 19.76 -2.21
C ALA A 128 -9.50 18.88 -1.11
N GLU A 129 -10.30 18.02 -0.48
CA GLU A 129 -9.84 17.07 0.51
C GLU A 129 -9.27 15.79 -0.10
N CYS A 130 -9.41 15.58 -1.42
CA CYS A 130 -8.82 14.45 -2.14
C CYS A 130 -7.31 14.64 -2.35
N ILE A 131 -6.56 14.69 -1.25
CA ILE A 131 -5.10 14.84 -1.22
C ILE A 131 -4.41 13.54 -0.81
N SER A 132 -3.13 13.43 -1.17
CA SER A 132 -2.26 12.30 -0.85
C SER A 132 -2.30 11.95 0.64
N GLY A 133 -2.51 10.67 0.94
CA GLY A 133 -2.63 10.15 2.29
C GLY A 133 -4.06 10.12 2.85
N ASN A 134 -5.01 10.89 2.31
CA ASN A 134 -6.43 10.71 2.63
C ASN A 134 -6.99 9.48 1.92
N ALA A 135 -8.23 9.09 2.23
CA ALA A 135 -8.93 7.98 1.60
C ALA A 135 -10.19 8.43 0.85
N VAL A 136 -10.57 7.60 -0.11
CA VAL A 136 -11.84 7.68 -0.81
C VAL A 136 -12.50 6.31 -0.84
N PHE A 137 -13.83 6.29 -0.85
CA PHE A 137 -14.57 5.13 -1.29
C PHE A 137 -14.79 5.23 -2.78
N VAL A 138 -14.47 4.19 -3.54
CA VAL A 138 -14.75 4.13 -4.97
C VAL A 138 -15.82 3.07 -5.24
N TYR A 139 -16.79 3.44 -6.06
CA TYR A 139 -17.82 2.56 -6.60
C TYR A 139 -17.89 2.73 -8.11
N GLU A 140 -17.14 1.89 -8.83
CA GLU A 140 -17.10 1.90 -10.30
C GLU A 140 -17.61 0.56 -10.85
N PRO A 141 -18.70 0.58 -11.64
CA PRO A 141 -19.39 -0.64 -12.04
C PRO A 141 -18.77 -1.44 -13.19
N PHE A 142 -17.94 -0.83 -14.04
CA PHE A 142 -17.44 -1.46 -15.26
C PHE A 142 -16.20 -2.32 -15.03
N THR A 143 -15.18 -1.80 -14.33
CA THR A 143 -13.96 -2.51 -13.95
C THR A 143 -14.12 -3.31 -12.67
N GLY A 144 -15.21 -3.11 -11.92
CA GLY A 144 -15.43 -3.74 -10.62
C GLY A 144 -14.58 -3.14 -9.50
N LEU A 145 -14.13 -1.89 -9.66
CA LEU A 145 -13.33 -1.19 -8.65
C LEU A 145 -14.26 -0.71 -7.52
N TYR A 146 -14.29 -1.51 -6.45
CA TYR A 146 -15.10 -1.27 -5.27
C TYR A 146 -14.25 -1.34 -4.00
N GLY A 147 -14.25 -0.28 -3.19
CA GLY A 147 -13.58 -0.34 -1.89
C GLY A 147 -13.13 1.00 -1.33
N LYS A 148 -12.49 0.93 -0.17
CA LYS A 148 -11.77 2.05 0.46
C LYS A 148 -10.33 2.03 -0.02
N PHE A 149 -9.88 3.14 -0.59
CA PHE A 149 -8.50 3.30 -1.07
C PHE A 149 -7.90 4.55 -0.44
N TYR A 150 -6.63 4.49 -0.03
CA TYR A 150 -5.89 5.72 0.24
C TYR A 150 -5.37 6.31 -1.08
N ILE A 151 -5.30 7.63 -1.15
CA ILE A 151 -4.78 8.38 -2.29
C ILE A 151 -3.25 8.32 -2.24
N ALA A 152 -2.64 7.69 -3.23
CA ALA A 152 -1.18 7.60 -3.34
C ALA A 152 -0.56 8.91 -3.87
N SER A 153 -1.26 9.56 -4.80
CA SER A 153 -0.91 10.85 -5.41
C SER A 153 -2.20 11.53 -5.85
N ASP A 154 -2.24 12.86 -5.78
CA ASP A 154 -3.36 13.69 -6.24
C ASP A 154 -2.90 14.73 -7.27
N VAL A 155 -3.84 15.15 -8.12
CA VAL A 155 -3.70 16.28 -9.03
C VAL A 155 -5.00 17.07 -8.95
N HIS A 156 -4.91 18.39 -8.95
CA HIS A 156 -6.08 19.26 -8.89
C HIS A 156 -6.06 20.21 -10.09
N THR A 157 -7.12 20.18 -10.90
CA THR A 157 -7.20 20.96 -12.15
C THR A 157 -8.43 21.86 -12.16
N TRP A 158 -8.22 23.16 -12.43
CA TRP A 158 -9.29 24.14 -12.68
C TRP A 158 -9.22 24.62 -14.11
N ARG A 159 -10.26 24.33 -14.91
CA ARG A 159 -10.31 24.73 -16.31
C ARG A 159 -11.74 25.04 -16.74
N ASN A 160 -11.94 26.16 -17.42
CA ASN A 160 -13.24 26.57 -17.97
C ASN A 160 -14.38 26.55 -16.92
N GLY A 161 -14.08 26.88 -15.67
CA GLY A 161 -15.05 26.85 -14.56
C GLY A 161 -15.33 25.47 -13.96
N LEU A 162 -14.68 24.41 -14.45
CA LEU A 162 -14.77 23.06 -13.90
C LEU A 162 -13.54 22.74 -13.05
N TYR A 163 -13.78 22.14 -11.89
CA TYR A 163 -12.76 21.61 -11.00
C TYR A 163 -12.79 20.07 -11.03
N THR A 164 -11.64 19.44 -11.26
CA THR A 164 -11.48 17.98 -11.24
C THR A 164 -10.29 17.56 -10.39
N ASN A 165 -10.39 16.36 -9.79
CA ASN A 165 -9.24 15.59 -9.31
C ASN A 165 -8.81 14.59 -10.38
#